data_AF-A0A1G3AWC3-F1
#
_entry.id   AF-A0A1G3AWC3-F1
#
_cell.length_a   1.000
_cell.length_b   1.000
_cell.length_c   1.000
_cell.angle_alpha   90.00
_cell.angle_beta   90.00
_cell.angle_gamma   90.00
#
_symmetry.space_group_name_H-M   'P 1'
#
loop_
_entity.id
_entity.type
_entity.pdbx_description
1 polymer ?
#
loop_
_entity_poly.entity_id
_entity_poly.type
_entity_poly.pdbx_seq_one_letter_code
_entity_poly.pdbx_strand_id
1 'polypeptide(L)'
;MLLLVTIPVFASDSKSDQPTTKPTEFSINQVLDDVYALVDSENVKLFNEKNVEMDKELKELFDVSILRSKLEQFYTMLFYISRYASIGKDEFIIDRDSTIKLLISSEVFTNREFPKRISKVYLFRHSRERPFYKVLFDGDRVELNLNKGDGYGISREGMRQQAKALVFYGSFSFCLKKNGENVEAFDFEDVDLYGFFGSRGFINVDINYVAVRSVEFHKGSEMALVRAKVSRREFEINEHTWLLALVTRFVTDKSLQPLDW
;
A
#
# COMPACT_ATOMS: atom_id res chain seq x y z
N MET A 1 20.57 60.04 -38.22
CA MET A 1 20.49 59.98 -36.75
C MET A 1 19.40 58.98 -36.38
N LEU A 2 19.81 57.76 -36.06
CA LEU A 2 19.04 56.79 -35.26
C LEU A 2 20.07 55.74 -34.80
N LEU A 3 20.33 55.70 -33.50
CA LEU A 3 21.08 54.64 -32.83
C LEU A 3 20.29 53.34 -32.91
N LEU A 4 20.97 52.21 -33.10
CA LEU A 4 20.55 50.95 -32.50
C LEU A 4 21.78 50.13 -32.12
N VAL A 5 21.80 49.84 -30.82
CA VAL A 5 22.89 49.33 -30.01
C VAL A 5 23.00 47.82 -30.18
N THR A 6 24.20 47.32 -30.44
CA THR A 6 24.53 45.90 -30.36
C THR A 6 24.69 45.51 -28.89
N ILE A 7 23.80 44.66 -28.38
CA ILE A 7 23.92 44.09 -27.03
C ILE A 7 24.92 42.93 -27.10
N PRO A 8 25.96 42.88 -26.25
CA PRO A 8 26.82 41.72 -26.18
C PRO A 8 26.07 40.55 -25.51
N VAL A 9 26.19 39.38 -26.13
CA VAL A 9 25.80 38.10 -25.52
C VAL A 9 26.70 37.85 -24.33
N PHE A 10 26.15 37.98 -23.12
CA PHE A 10 26.78 37.44 -21.92
C PHE A 10 26.34 35.98 -21.77
N ALA A 11 27.27 35.08 -22.07
CA ALA A 11 27.21 33.71 -21.57
C ALA A 11 27.35 33.77 -20.04
N SER A 12 26.31 33.33 -19.33
CA SER A 12 26.39 33.03 -17.92
C SER A 12 26.21 31.53 -17.76
N ASP A 13 27.33 30.81 -17.72
CA ASP A 13 27.41 29.45 -17.21
C ASP A 13 27.10 29.49 -15.71
N SER A 14 25.83 29.36 -15.35
CA SER A 14 25.47 28.98 -13.98
C SER A 14 25.36 27.46 -13.93
N LYS A 15 26.48 26.79 -13.63
CA LYS A 15 26.46 25.45 -13.03
C LYS A 15 25.67 25.55 -11.73
N SER A 16 24.41 25.13 -11.75
CA SER A 16 23.73 24.79 -10.50
C SER A 16 24.30 23.44 -10.06
N ASP A 17 25.29 23.48 -9.17
CA ASP A 17 25.60 22.34 -8.30
C ASP A 17 24.41 22.17 -7.35
N GLN A 18 23.32 21.60 -7.87
CA GLN A 18 22.35 20.94 -7.01
C GLN A 18 23.07 19.72 -6.42
N PRO A 19 23.09 19.55 -5.09
CA PRO A 19 23.57 18.31 -4.53
C PRO A 19 22.61 17.22 -4.99
N THR A 20 23.03 16.44 -5.98
CA THR A 20 22.38 15.20 -6.36
C THR A 20 22.52 14.29 -5.16
N THR A 21 21.53 14.35 -4.26
CA THR A 21 21.40 13.42 -3.15
C THR A 21 21.37 12.04 -3.78
N LYS A 22 22.48 11.30 -3.70
CA LYS A 22 22.56 9.94 -4.22
C LYS A 22 21.38 9.17 -3.61
N PRO A 23 20.59 8.43 -4.40
CA PRO A 23 19.59 7.57 -3.83
C PRO A 23 20.29 6.64 -2.85
N THR A 24 19.87 6.66 -1.58
CA THR A 24 20.32 5.68 -0.59
C THR A 24 20.06 4.30 -1.18
N GLU A 25 21.14 3.55 -1.41
CA GLU A 25 21.08 2.21 -1.98
C GLU A 25 20.30 1.30 -1.02
N PHE A 26 19.39 0.49 -1.57
CA PHE A 26 18.60 -0.46 -0.79
C PHE A 26 19.50 -1.40 0.00
N SER A 27 19.20 -1.61 1.28
CA SER A 27 19.97 -2.47 2.17
C SER A 27 19.05 -3.31 3.04
N ILE A 28 19.01 -4.62 2.81
CA ILE A 28 18.26 -5.56 3.65
C ILE A 28 18.71 -5.53 5.11
N ASN A 29 19.99 -5.29 5.38
CA ASN A 29 20.48 -5.16 6.75
C ASN A 29 19.88 -3.93 7.44
N GLN A 30 19.71 -2.82 6.71
CA GLN A 30 19.04 -1.63 7.23
C GLN A 30 17.57 -1.92 7.55
N VAL A 31 16.87 -2.67 6.68
CA VAL A 31 15.48 -3.08 6.93
C VAL A 31 15.38 -3.93 8.20
N LEU A 32 16.26 -4.92 8.36
CA LEU A 32 16.29 -5.76 9.57
C LEU A 32 16.55 -4.93 10.83
N ASP A 33 17.54 -4.05 10.80
CA ASP A 33 17.87 -3.19 11.93
C ASP A 33 16.71 -2.24 12.27
N ASP A 34 16.00 -1.70 11.26
CA ASP A 34 14.81 -0.87 11.47
C ASP A 34 13.62 -1.66 12.02
N VAL A 35 13.42 -2.93 11.61
CA VAL A 35 12.42 -3.83 12.19
C VAL A 35 12.70 -4.05 13.69
N TYR A 36 13.95 -4.37 14.05
CA TYR A 36 14.31 -4.60 15.45
C TYR A 36 14.37 -3.32 16.29
N ALA A 37 14.47 -2.16 15.64
CA ALA A 37 14.39 -0.86 16.29
C ALA A 37 12.94 -0.39 16.54
N LEU A 38 11.93 -1.10 16.04
CA LEU A 38 10.54 -0.75 16.30
C LEU A 38 10.25 -0.78 17.80
N VAL A 39 9.65 0.32 18.25
CA VAL A 39 9.12 0.49 19.61
C VAL A 39 7.65 0.86 19.54
N ASP A 40 6.94 0.70 20.64
CA ASP A 40 5.60 1.25 20.78
C ASP A 40 5.62 2.73 21.17
N SER A 41 4.44 3.33 21.33
CA SER A 41 4.29 4.72 21.77
C SER A 41 4.79 5.00 23.19
N GLU A 42 5.10 3.97 23.98
CA GLU A 42 5.67 4.05 25.33
C GLU A 42 7.18 3.77 25.32
N ASN A 43 7.79 3.68 24.13
CA ASN A 43 9.20 3.36 23.89
C ASN A 43 9.61 1.96 24.36
N VAL A 44 8.66 1.02 24.47
CA VAL A 44 8.92 -0.40 24.72
C VAL A 44 9.19 -1.10 23.39
N LYS A 45 10.28 -1.88 23.33
CA LYS A 45 10.65 -2.62 22.13
C LYS A 45 9.59 -3.64 21.74
N LEU A 46 9.30 -3.72 20.44
CA LEU A 46 8.47 -4.80 19.90
C LEU A 46 9.19 -6.16 20.00
N PHE A 47 10.53 -6.14 19.94
CA PHE A 47 11.39 -7.31 19.98
C PHE A 47 12.43 -7.20 21.10
N ASN A 48 12.41 -8.14 22.04
CA ASN A 48 13.38 -8.22 23.13
C ASN A 48 14.75 -8.72 22.63
N GLU A 49 14.76 -9.58 21.62
CA GLU A 49 15.94 -10.19 21.03
C GLU A 49 15.77 -10.41 19.52
N LYS A 50 16.90 -10.63 18.81
CA LYS A 50 16.86 -11.00 17.39
C LYS A 50 16.33 -12.42 17.22
N ASN A 51 15.53 -12.64 16.17
CA ASN A 51 14.95 -13.92 15.84
C ASN A 51 15.50 -14.44 14.50
N VAL A 52 16.20 -15.58 14.55
CA VAL A 52 16.89 -16.16 13.38
C VAL A 52 15.91 -16.58 12.27
N GLU A 53 14.71 -17.03 12.64
CA GLU A 53 13.69 -17.40 11.64
C GLU A 53 13.15 -16.17 10.93
N MET A 54 12.82 -15.10 11.68
CA MET A 54 12.38 -13.83 11.11
C MET A 54 13.44 -13.23 10.19
N ASP A 55 14.72 -13.27 10.59
CA ASP A 55 15.84 -12.80 9.76
C ASP A 55 15.89 -13.53 8.42
N LYS A 56 15.71 -14.85 8.44
CA LYS A 56 15.69 -15.67 7.23
C LYS A 56 14.48 -15.31 6.35
N GLU A 57 13.29 -15.24 6.93
CA GLU A 57 12.05 -14.94 6.20
C GLU A 57 12.06 -13.53 5.60
N LEU A 58 12.57 -12.52 6.32
CA LEU A 58 12.71 -11.16 5.81
C LEU A 58 13.78 -11.06 4.72
N LYS A 59 14.92 -11.75 4.86
CA LYS A 59 15.93 -11.80 3.79
C LYS A 59 15.39 -12.43 2.51
N GLU A 60 14.63 -13.52 2.63
CA GLU A 60 13.97 -14.17 1.49
C GLU A 60 12.90 -13.26 0.85
N LEU A 61 12.18 -12.48 1.67
CA LEU A 61 11.15 -11.55 1.19
C LEU A 61 11.71 -10.40 0.34
N PHE A 62 12.90 -9.93 0.68
CA PHE A 62 13.56 -8.80 0.01
C PHE A 62 14.71 -9.22 -0.91
N ASP A 63 14.81 -10.51 -1.23
CA ASP A 63 15.79 -11.03 -2.20
C ASP A 63 15.42 -10.53 -3.61
N VAL A 64 16.27 -9.66 -4.15
CA VAL A 64 16.10 -9.04 -5.48
C VAL A 64 16.16 -10.04 -6.64
N SER A 65 16.64 -11.27 -6.40
CA SER A 65 16.63 -12.34 -7.40
C SER A 65 15.24 -12.98 -7.59
N ILE A 66 14.32 -12.76 -6.65
CA ILE A 66 12.95 -13.27 -6.68
C ILE A 66 12.01 -12.12 -7.07
N LEU A 67 11.26 -12.30 -8.15
CA LEU A 67 10.29 -11.31 -8.59
C LEU A 67 9.07 -11.29 -7.64
N ARG A 68 8.89 -10.18 -6.93
CA ARG A 68 7.79 -9.96 -5.97
C ARG A 68 7.24 -8.55 -6.13
N SER A 69 5.93 -8.38 -5.91
CA SER A 69 5.37 -7.03 -5.86
C SER A 69 5.70 -6.33 -4.54
N LYS A 70 5.75 -5.00 -4.56
CA LYS A 70 5.95 -4.21 -3.33
C LYS A 70 4.77 -4.36 -2.36
N LEU A 71 3.59 -4.65 -2.87
CA LEU A 71 2.42 -5.01 -2.06
C LEU A 71 2.62 -6.33 -1.29
N GLU A 72 3.12 -7.39 -1.96
CA GLU A 72 3.49 -8.64 -1.26
C GLU A 72 4.52 -8.36 -0.17
N GLN A 73 5.58 -7.61 -0.50
CA GLN A 73 6.63 -7.23 0.45
C GLN A 73 6.08 -6.49 1.65
N PHE A 74 5.21 -5.49 1.43
CA PHE A 74 4.59 -4.71 2.50
C PHE A 74 3.77 -5.59 3.45
N TYR A 75 2.76 -6.30 2.95
CA TYR A 75 1.86 -7.05 3.82
C TYR A 75 2.53 -8.26 4.48
N THR A 76 3.46 -8.91 3.78
CA THR A 76 4.21 -10.04 4.33
C THR A 76 5.17 -9.59 5.43
N MET A 77 5.85 -8.44 5.25
CA MET A 77 6.68 -7.85 6.30
C MET A 77 5.86 -7.53 7.56
N LEU A 78 4.69 -6.91 7.41
CA LEU A 78 3.80 -6.63 8.55
C LEU A 78 3.30 -7.90 9.24
N PHE A 79 3.04 -8.97 8.48
CA PHE A 79 2.67 -10.26 9.05
C PHE A 79 3.82 -10.82 9.90
N TYR A 80 5.06 -10.82 9.38
CA TYR A 80 6.23 -11.28 10.13
C TYR A 80 6.50 -10.45 11.39
N ILE A 81 6.41 -9.12 11.30
CA ILE A 81 6.57 -8.24 12.45
C ILE A 81 5.61 -8.64 13.57
N SER A 82 4.32 -8.80 13.26
CA SER A 82 3.35 -9.18 14.28
C SER A 82 3.54 -10.61 14.79
N ARG A 83 3.92 -11.55 13.91
CA ARG A 83 4.10 -12.97 14.26
C ARG A 83 5.23 -13.17 15.25
N TYR A 84 6.34 -12.46 15.04
CA TYR A 84 7.58 -12.59 15.81
C TYR A 84 7.74 -11.57 16.94
N ALA A 85 6.87 -10.55 17.03
CA ALA A 85 6.90 -9.60 18.14
C ALA A 85 6.85 -10.30 19.50
N SER A 86 7.82 -9.97 20.37
CA SER A 86 7.99 -10.54 21.71
C SER A 86 7.59 -9.59 22.83
N ILE A 87 7.08 -8.40 22.50
CA ILE A 87 6.39 -7.51 23.44
C ILE A 87 5.29 -8.28 24.21
N GLY A 88 4.96 -7.87 25.43
CA GLY A 88 4.00 -8.59 26.28
C GLY A 88 2.52 -8.30 26.02
N LYS A 89 2.21 -7.17 25.35
CA LYS A 89 0.83 -6.69 25.15
C LYS A 89 0.28 -7.01 23.77
N ASP A 90 -1.01 -7.34 23.70
CA ASP A 90 -1.65 -7.72 22.43
C ASP A 90 -2.27 -6.55 21.68
N GLU A 91 -2.44 -5.40 22.33
CA GLU A 91 -2.90 -4.16 21.70
C GLU A 91 -1.93 -3.04 22.02
N PHE A 92 -1.44 -2.37 20.99
CA PHE A 92 -0.55 -1.23 21.18
C PHE A 92 -0.48 -0.35 19.94
N ILE A 93 0.06 0.84 20.15
CA ILE A 93 0.37 1.80 19.10
C ILE A 93 1.86 1.66 18.80
N ILE A 94 2.22 1.39 17.55
CA ILE A 94 3.62 1.39 17.12
C ILE A 94 4.06 2.86 17.01
N ASP A 95 5.27 3.15 17.47
CA ASP A 95 5.84 4.49 17.32
C ASP A 95 5.84 4.92 15.84
N ARG A 96 5.40 6.15 15.62
CA ARG A 96 5.17 6.68 14.28
C ARG A 96 6.46 6.82 13.50
N ASP A 97 7.49 7.39 14.12
CA ASP A 97 8.70 7.78 13.41
C ASP A 97 9.54 6.55 13.06
N SER A 98 9.61 5.56 13.95
CA SER A 98 10.20 4.25 13.67
C SER A 98 9.46 3.50 12.55
N THR A 99 8.13 3.58 12.52
CA THR A 99 7.31 3.03 11.44
C THR A 99 7.63 3.70 10.10
N ILE A 100 7.63 5.04 10.05
CA ILE A 100 7.95 5.80 8.83
C ILE A 100 9.35 5.44 8.33
N LYS A 101 10.33 5.37 9.23
CA LYS A 101 11.71 4.99 8.92
C LYS A 101 11.77 3.62 8.25
N LEU A 102 11.10 2.62 8.82
CA LEU A 102 11.03 1.26 8.27
C LEU A 102 10.36 1.22 6.88
N LEU A 103 9.25 1.94 6.70
CA LEU A 103 8.54 1.95 5.41
C LEU A 103 9.37 2.63 4.31
N ILE A 104 10.19 3.62 4.67
CA ILE A 104 11.11 4.27 3.73
C ILE A 104 12.30 3.35 3.42
N SER A 105 12.92 2.73 4.43
CA SER A 105 14.12 1.89 4.23
C SER A 105 13.82 0.57 3.53
N SER A 106 12.62 0.02 3.70
CA SER A 106 12.16 -1.17 2.98
C SER A 106 11.80 -0.92 1.52
N GLU A 107 11.69 0.35 1.11
CA GLU A 107 11.32 0.75 -0.26
C GLU A 107 10.06 0.05 -0.78
N VAL A 108 9.13 -0.29 0.12
CA VAL A 108 7.87 -0.92 -0.25
C VAL A 108 6.87 0.08 -0.81
N PHE A 109 7.09 1.38 -0.69
CA PHE A 109 6.28 2.39 -1.38
C PHE A 109 7.13 3.11 -2.43
N THR A 110 6.60 3.26 -3.64
CA THR A 110 7.27 4.04 -4.70
C THR A 110 7.38 5.51 -4.34
N ASN A 111 6.37 6.07 -3.68
CA ASN A 111 6.38 7.44 -3.18
C ASN A 111 6.87 7.48 -1.72
N ARG A 112 8.10 7.95 -1.50
CA ARG A 112 8.71 8.08 -0.16
C ARG A 112 8.04 9.12 0.73
N GLU A 113 7.22 10.02 0.17
CA GLU A 113 6.43 10.97 0.95
C GLU A 113 5.12 10.36 1.47
N PHE A 114 4.61 9.30 0.84
CA PHE A 114 3.35 8.69 1.26
C PHE A 114 3.40 8.16 2.70
N PRO A 115 4.42 7.40 3.14
CA PRO A 115 4.52 6.97 4.55
C PRO A 115 4.47 8.12 5.56
N LYS A 116 4.94 9.33 5.19
CA LYS A 116 4.95 10.48 6.11
C LYS A 116 3.55 11.00 6.44
N ARG A 117 2.56 10.66 5.61
CA ARG A 117 1.13 10.96 5.83
C ARG A 117 0.53 10.13 6.97
N ILE A 118 1.21 9.06 7.42
CA ILE A 118 0.76 8.24 8.54
C ILE A 118 0.89 9.04 9.84
N SER A 119 -0.21 9.15 10.57
CA SER A 119 -0.25 9.79 11.88
C SER A 119 -0.15 8.78 13.02
N LYS A 120 -0.69 7.57 12.84
CA LYS A 120 -0.69 6.54 13.89
C LYS A 120 -0.87 5.14 13.31
N VAL A 121 -0.27 4.14 13.95
CA VAL A 121 -0.46 2.73 13.60
C VAL A 121 -0.81 1.94 14.85
N TYR A 122 -1.98 1.34 14.87
CA TYR A 122 -2.39 0.38 15.88
C TYR A 122 -2.16 -1.03 15.38
N LEU A 123 -1.66 -1.89 16.27
CA LEU A 123 -1.56 -3.32 16.07
C LEU A 123 -2.32 -4.04 17.18
N PHE A 124 -3.23 -4.92 16.76
CA PHE A 124 -4.01 -5.80 17.62
C PHE A 124 -3.68 -7.25 17.23
N ARG A 125 -3.15 -8.03 18.16
CA ARG A 125 -2.59 -9.36 17.90
C ARG A 125 -3.05 -10.44 18.89
N HIS A 126 -4.28 -10.32 19.39
CA HIS A 126 -4.96 -11.34 20.20
C HIS A 126 -4.82 -12.76 19.62
N SER A 127 -4.82 -12.86 18.29
CA SER A 127 -4.38 -14.04 17.56
C SER A 127 -3.13 -13.70 16.74
N ARG A 128 -1.99 -14.32 17.07
CA ARG A 128 -0.75 -14.16 16.29
C ARG A 128 -0.88 -14.65 14.84
N GLU A 129 -1.84 -15.52 14.58
CA GLU A 129 -2.14 -16.00 13.22
C GLU A 129 -2.97 -15.01 12.42
N ARG A 130 -3.66 -14.08 13.12
CA ARG A 130 -4.59 -13.12 12.52
C ARG A 130 -4.43 -11.72 13.11
N PRO A 131 -3.29 -11.04 12.88
CA PRO A 131 -3.12 -9.69 13.37
C PRO A 131 -3.99 -8.71 12.59
N PHE A 132 -4.49 -7.71 13.31
CA PHE A 132 -5.28 -6.61 12.78
C PHE A 132 -4.50 -5.31 12.93
N TYR A 133 -4.46 -4.55 11.84
CA TYR A 133 -3.82 -3.24 11.78
C TYR A 133 -4.89 -2.18 11.53
N LYS A 134 -4.75 -1.04 12.23
CA LYS A 134 -5.47 0.19 11.91
C LYS A 134 -4.49 1.33 11.78
N VAL A 135 -4.48 1.97 10.63
CA VAL A 135 -3.59 3.09 10.32
C VAL A 135 -4.44 4.34 10.19
N LEU A 136 -4.03 5.40 10.89
CA LEU A 136 -4.59 6.74 10.76
C LEU A 136 -3.66 7.59 9.88
N PHE A 137 -4.26 8.48 9.10
CA PHE A 137 -3.53 9.47 8.33
C PHE A 137 -3.67 10.87 8.93
N ASP A 138 -2.93 11.83 8.37
CA ASP A 138 -2.94 13.25 8.73
C ASP A 138 -4.04 14.06 8.05
N GLY A 139 -4.93 13.42 7.28
CA GLY A 139 -6.03 14.09 6.59
C GLY A 139 -7.22 13.16 6.38
N ASP A 140 -8.41 13.78 6.30
CA ASP A 140 -9.70 13.07 6.20
C ASP A 140 -9.85 12.26 4.89
N ARG A 141 -9.04 12.58 3.89
CA ARG A 141 -8.93 11.83 2.64
C ARG A 141 -7.49 11.83 2.15
N VAL A 142 -6.93 10.65 1.97
CA VAL A 142 -5.59 10.46 1.42
C VAL A 142 -5.69 9.56 0.19
N GLU A 143 -4.98 9.93 -0.87
CA GLU A 143 -4.95 9.15 -2.11
C GLU A 143 -3.54 8.64 -2.37
N LEU A 144 -3.45 7.36 -2.75
CA LEU A 144 -2.23 6.74 -3.24
C LEU A 144 -2.48 6.27 -4.67
N ASN A 145 -1.85 6.95 -5.63
CA ASN A 145 -1.90 6.54 -7.03
C ASN A 145 -1.26 5.16 -7.21
N LEU A 146 -1.92 4.31 -7.99
CA LEU A 146 -1.45 2.97 -8.33
C LEU A 146 -0.61 3.00 -9.62
N ASN A 147 0.41 2.14 -9.72
CA ASN A 147 1.32 2.00 -10.86
C ASN A 147 1.87 3.35 -11.34
N LYS A 148 2.36 4.20 -10.42
CA LYS A 148 2.87 5.56 -10.74
C LYS A 148 1.85 6.46 -11.47
N GLY A 149 0.55 6.18 -11.35
CA GLY A 149 -0.52 6.92 -12.03
C GLY A 149 -1.02 6.29 -13.33
N ASP A 150 -0.34 5.25 -13.83
CA ASP A 150 -0.79 4.48 -15.00
C ASP A 150 -2.00 3.59 -14.66
N GLY A 151 -2.19 3.29 -13.37
CA GLY A 151 -3.23 2.41 -12.88
C GLY A 151 -3.06 0.94 -13.27
N TYR A 152 -3.90 0.07 -12.72
CA TYR A 152 -3.94 -1.35 -13.06
C TYR A 152 -5.20 -1.64 -13.89
N GLY A 153 -5.05 -2.19 -15.09
CA GLY A 153 -6.19 -2.47 -15.96
C GLY A 153 -6.22 -3.86 -16.56
N ILE A 154 -7.41 -4.45 -16.56
CA ILE A 154 -7.71 -5.69 -17.26
C ILE A 154 -8.63 -5.37 -18.43
N SER A 155 -8.20 -5.75 -19.62
CA SER A 155 -9.05 -5.83 -20.81
C SER A 155 -9.59 -7.26 -20.89
N ARG A 156 -10.81 -7.49 -20.40
CA ARG A 156 -11.55 -8.73 -20.66
C ARG A 156 -12.78 -8.39 -21.48
N GLU A 157 -12.98 -9.12 -22.58
CA GLU A 157 -14.19 -9.05 -23.41
C GLU A 157 -14.54 -7.63 -23.89
N GLY A 158 -13.54 -6.80 -24.21
CA GLY A 158 -13.74 -5.42 -24.68
C GLY A 158 -14.05 -4.40 -23.59
N MET A 159 -14.13 -4.81 -22.32
CA MET A 159 -14.25 -3.91 -21.17
C MET A 159 -12.86 -3.57 -20.62
N ARG A 160 -12.50 -2.28 -20.65
CA ARG A 160 -11.26 -1.77 -20.06
C ARG A 160 -11.54 -1.32 -18.64
N GLN A 161 -11.25 -2.16 -17.66
CA GLN A 161 -11.24 -1.74 -16.25
C GLN A 161 -9.88 -1.14 -15.93
N GLN A 162 -9.81 -0.09 -15.11
CA GLN A 162 -8.58 0.58 -14.71
C GLN A 162 -8.72 1.13 -13.28
N ALA A 163 -8.09 0.48 -12.30
CA ALA A 163 -7.91 1.04 -10.96
C ALA A 163 -6.78 2.08 -11.00
N LYS A 164 -7.04 3.32 -10.59
CA LYS A 164 -6.08 4.43 -10.65
C LYS A 164 -5.44 4.76 -9.31
N ALA A 165 -6.19 4.65 -8.23
CA ALA A 165 -5.72 5.02 -6.90
C ALA A 165 -6.40 4.19 -5.81
N LEU A 166 -5.75 4.12 -4.65
CA LEU A 166 -6.40 3.81 -3.38
C LEU A 166 -6.82 5.11 -2.71
N VAL A 167 -8.06 5.16 -2.24
CA VAL A 167 -8.60 6.29 -1.49
C VAL A 167 -8.86 5.83 -0.07
N PHE A 168 -8.17 6.47 0.87
CA PHE A 168 -8.30 6.24 2.30
C PHE A 168 -9.12 7.37 2.94
N TYR A 169 -9.99 7.03 3.89
CA TYR A 169 -10.92 7.98 4.51
C TYR A 169 -10.53 8.29 5.97
N GLY A 170 -9.41 8.98 6.16
CA GLY A 170 -8.86 9.35 7.48
C GLY A 170 -8.19 8.18 8.21
N SER A 171 -8.67 6.96 7.99
CA SER A 171 -8.02 5.71 8.37
C SER A 171 -8.10 4.66 7.27
N PHE A 172 -7.39 3.56 7.48
CA PHE A 172 -7.74 2.27 6.91
C PHE A 172 -7.36 1.16 7.87
N SER A 173 -8.09 0.04 7.80
CA SER A 173 -7.79 -1.14 8.59
C SER A 173 -7.92 -2.41 7.79
N PHE A 174 -7.22 -3.44 8.23
CA PHE A 174 -7.18 -4.75 7.61
C PHE A 174 -6.68 -5.80 8.60
N CYS A 175 -7.08 -7.04 8.36
CA CYS A 175 -6.50 -8.23 8.98
C CYS A 175 -5.48 -8.88 8.04
N LEU A 176 -4.50 -9.57 8.61
CA LEU A 176 -3.60 -10.46 7.88
C LEU A 176 -3.80 -11.89 8.35
N LYS A 177 -3.49 -12.87 7.49
CA LYS A 177 -3.34 -14.27 7.88
C LYS A 177 -2.45 -14.99 6.87
N LYS A 178 -1.95 -16.15 7.26
CA LYS A 178 -1.28 -17.07 6.35
C LYS A 178 -2.30 -18.03 5.72
N ASN A 179 -2.24 -18.22 4.40
CA ASN A 179 -2.99 -19.22 3.65
C ASN A 179 -2.01 -20.13 2.91
N GLY A 180 -1.69 -21.29 3.49
CA GLY A 180 -0.59 -22.12 2.98
C GLY A 180 0.75 -21.38 3.09
N GLU A 181 1.38 -21.07 1.95
CA GLU A 181 2.61 -20.26 1.90
C GLU A 181 2.34 -18.77 1.66
N ASN A 182 1.11 -18.41 1.29
CA ASN A 182 0.72 -17.05 0.91
C ASN A 182 0.31 -16.23 2.13
N VAL A 183 0.44 -14.91 2.03
CA VAL A 183 -0.17 -13.97 2.96
C VAL A 183 -1.45 -13.41 2.34
N GLU A 184 -2.54 -13.44 3.09
CA GLU A 184 -3.80 -12.82 2.70
C GLU A 184 -4.08 -11.60 3.60
N ALA A 185 -4.23 -10.43 2.97
CA ALA A 185 -4.80 -9.25 3.59
C ALA A 185 -6.32 -9.22 3.33
N PHE A 186 -7.12 -9.06 4.37
CA PHE A 186 -8.57 -9.18 4.28
C PHE A 186 -9.29 -8.28 5.29
N ASP A 187 -10.60 -8.21 5.16
CA ASP A 187 -11.46 -7.40 6.05
C ASP A 187 -11.05 -5.93 6.04
N PHE A 188 -10.89 -5.39 4.83
CA PHE A 188 -10.55 -4.00 4.63
C PHE A 188 -11.71 -3.08 5.01
N GLU A 189 -11.40 -2.03 5.74
CA GLU A 189 -12.31 -0.93 6.07
C GLU A 189 -11.66 0.42 5.74
N ASP A 190 -12.50 1.42 5.44
CA ASP A 190 -12.12 2.79 5.11
C ASP A 190 -11.15 2.96 3.92
N VAL A 191 -11.16 2.01 2.98
CA VAL A 191 -10.36 2.06 1.75
C VAL A 191 -11.17 1.59 0.54
N ASP A 192 -11.09 2.37 -0.54
CA ASP A 192 -11.64 2.02 -1.86
C ASP A 192 -10.55 2.06 -2.93
N LEU A 193 -10.66 1.16 -3.93
CA LEU A 193 -10.03 1.35 -5.22
C LEU A 193 -10.87 2.34 -6.03
N TYR A 194 -10.26 3.45 -6.42
CA TYR A 194 -10.83 4.43 -7.34
C TYR A 194 -10.30 4.22 -8.75
N GLY A 195 -11.17 4.29 -9.75
CA GLY A 195 -10.82 3.98 -11.13
C GLY A 195 -11.99 4.06 -12.09
N PHE A 196 -11.87 3.37 -13.22
CA PHE A 196 -12.96 3.14 -14.17
C PHE A 196 -13.17 1.64 -14.27
N PHE A 197 -14.29 1.11 -13.79
CA PHE A 197 -14.53 -0.34 -13.74
C PHE A 197 -15.57 -0.84 -14.74
N GLY A 198 -15.96 0.02 -15.69
CA GLY A 198 -16.89 -0.31 -16.78
C GLY A 198 -18.31 -0.65 -16.32
N SER A 199 -19.16 -0.99 -17.28
CA SER A 199 -20.57 -1.34 -17.11
C SER A 199 -20.77 -2.83 -16.82
N ARG A 200 -21.55 -3.20 -15.79
CA ARG A 200 -21.93 -4.60 -15.55
C ARG A 200 -23.33 -4.93 -16.10
N GLY A 201 -23.39 -5.79 -17.13
CA GLY A 201 -24.63 -6.37 -17.67
C GLY A 201 -25.31 -5.52 -18.75
N PHE A 202 -26.64 -5.64 -18.88
CA PHE A 202 -27.46 -4.88 -19.85
C PHE A 202 -27.71 -3.42 -19.45
N ILE A 203 -27.19 -2.98 -18.29
CA ILE A 203 -27.38 -1.65 -17.74
C ILE A 203 -26.01 -0.98 -17.69
N ASN A 204 -25.89 0.13 -18.42
CA ASN A 204 -24.67 0.92 -18.45
C ASN A 204 -24.59 1.74 -17.15
N VAL A 205 -23.79 1.28 -16.19
CA VAL A 205 -23.48 2.03 -14.97
C VAL A 205 -21.98 2.25 -14.90
N ASP A 206 -21.57 3.50 -14.87
CA ASP A 206 -20.18 3.89 -14.63
C ASP A 206 -19.82 3.69 -13.15
N ILE A 207 -19.11 2.60 -12.86
CA ILE A 207 -18.59 2.30 -11.51
C ILE A 207 -17.18 2.86 -11.38
N ASN A 208 -16.95 3.69 -10.37
CA ASN A 208 -15.67 4.33 -10.09
C ASN A 208 -15.02 3.86 -8.77
N TYR A 209 -15.77 3.30 -7.84
CA TYR A 209 -15.32 2.87 -6.51
C TYR A 209 -15.60 1.38 -6.29
N VAL A 210 -14.53 0.64 -5.98
CA VAL A 210 -14.55 -0.79 -5.69
C VAL A 210 -13.95 -1.04 -4.32
N ALA A 211 -14.72 -1.67 -3.44
CA ALA A 211 -14.24 -2.09 -2.13
C ALA A 211 -13.52 -3.44 -2.25
N VAL A 212 -12.26 -3.47 -1.81
CA VAL A 212 -11.46 -4.69 -1.75
C VAL A 212 -11.90 -5.52 -0.55
N ARG A 213 -12.21 -6.80 -0.76
CA ARG A 213 -12.58 -7.73 0.31
C ARG A 213 -11.37 -8.47 0.86
N SER A 214 -10.56 -9.00 -0.05
CA SER A 214 -9.28 -9.59 0.32
C SER A 214 -8.32 -9.61 -0.87
N VAL A 215 -7.04 -9.69 -0.55
CA VAL A 215 -5.93 -9.83 -1.49
C VAL A 215 -5.02 -10.91 -0.93
N GLU A 216 -4.90 -12.02 -1.66
CA GLU A 216 -3.96 -13.10 -1.33
C GLU A 216 -2.74 -13.02 -2.26
N PHE A 217 -1.57 -12.78 -1.68
CA PHE A 217 -0.31 -12.63 -2.41
C PHE A 217 0.35 -13.98 -2.63
N HIS A 218 0.57 -14.36 -3.88
CA HIS A 218 1.25 -15.63 -4.19
C HIS A 218 2.74 -15.49 -3.89
N LYS A 219 3.26 -16.31 -2.98
CA LYS A 219 4.65 -16.22 -2.52
C LYS A 219 5.63 -16.26 -3.69
N GLY A 220 6.52 -15.26 -3.76
CA GLY A 220 7.59 -15.22 -4.77
C GLY A 220 7.07 -14.92 -6.18
N SER A 221 5.98 -14.13 -6.27
CA SER A 221 5.35 -13.76 -7.53
C SER A 221 4.74 -12.36 -7.44
N GLU A 222 4.61 -11.67 -8.57
CA GLU A 222 3.85 -10.41 -8.63
C GLU A 222 2.33 -10.63 -8.60
N MET A 223 1.90 -11.90 -8.67
CA MET A 223 0.50 -12.26 -8.77
C MET A 223 -0.19 -12.21 -7.42
N ALA A 224 -1.36 -11.56 -7.39
CA ALA A 224 -2.26 -11.57 -6.26
C ALA A 224 -3.67 -11.99 -6.69
N LEU A 225 -4.32 -12.74 -5.81
CA LEU A 225 -5.71 -13.09 -5.94
C LEU A 225 -6.57 -12.06 -5.22
N VAL A 226 -7.22 -11.19 -5.99
CA VAL A 226 -8.06 -10.11 -5.48
C VAL A 226 -9.51 -10.54 -5.47
N ARG A 227 -10.17 -10.36 -4.33
CA ARG A 227 -11.63 -10.44 -4.18
C ARG A 227 -12.15 -9.05 -3.93
N ALA A 228 -13.07 -8.57 -4.77
CA ALA A 228 -13.60 -7.22 -4.65
C ALA A 228 -15.10 -7.14 -4.97
N LYS A 229 -15.75 -6.08 -4.48
CA LYS A 229 -17.16 -5.78 -4.74
C LYS A 229 -17.33 -4.29 -5.02
N VAL A 230 -18.45 -3.90 -5.62
CA VAL A 230 -18.77 -2.48 -5.77
C VAL A 230 -18.87 -1.83 -4.39
N SER A 231 -18.24 -0.66 -4.24
CA SER A 231 -18.23 0.06 -2.97
C SER A 231 -19.63 0.59 -2.63
N ARG A 232 -19.93 0.71 -1.33
CA ARG A 232 -21.17 1.37 -0.89
C ARG A 232 -21.23 2.82 -1.33
N ARG A 233 -20.07 3.45 -1.50
CA ARG A 233 -19.93 4.86 -1.89
C ARG A 233 -20.54 5.17 -3.26
N GLU A 234 -20.57 4.21 -4.17
CA GLU A 234 -21.29 4.36 -5.44
C GLU A 234 -22.77 4.67 -5.26
N PHE A 235 -23.39 4.17 -4.19
CA PHE A 235 -24.81 4.41 -3.88
C PHE A 235 -25.00 5.69 -3.06
N GLU A 236 -24.01 6.11 -2.28
CA GLU A 236 -24.08 7.39 -1.56
C GLU A 236 -23.97 8.59 -2.50
N ILE A 237 -23.21 8.43 -3.60
CA ILE A 237 -22.98 9.49 -4.59
C ILE A 237 -24.07 9.51 -5.68
N ASN A 238 -24.61 8.36 -6.09
CA ASN A 238 -25.60 8.29 -7.17
C ASN A 238 -27.03 8.12 -6.64
N GLU A 239 -27.91 9.09 -6.91
CA GLU A 239 -29.30 9.15 -6.39
C GLU A 239 -30.22 7.98 -6.85
N HIS A 240 -29.83 7.18 -7.85
CA HIS A 240 -30.63 6.07 -8.40
C HIS A 240 -30.29 4.69 -7.80
N THR A 241 -30.31 4.64 -6.47
CA THR A 241 -29.68 3.66 -5.58
C THR A 241 -30.21 2.23 -5.57
N TRP A 242 -31.50 1.98 -5.85
CA TRP A 242 -32.12 0.69 -5.52
C TRP A 242 -31.77 -0.45 -6.50
N LEU A 243 -31.76 -0.17 -7.81
CA LEU A 243 -31.46 -1.16 -8.84
C LEU A 243 -29.98 -1.54 -8.83
N LEU A 244 -29.15 -0.52 -8.62
CA LEU A 244 -27.70 -0.58 -8.45
C LEU A 244 -27.29 -1.37 -7.21
N ALA A 245 -27.96 -1.17 -6.07
CA ALA A 245 -27.75 -1.96 -4.85
C ALA A 245 -28.16 -3.44 -5.01
N LEU A 246 -29.16 -3.72 -5.85
CA LEU A 246 -29.61 -5.08 -6.14
C LEU A 246 -28.56 -5.83 -6.97
N VAL A 247 -28.08 -5.24 -8.07
CA VAL A 247 -27.12 -5.88 -9.00
C VAL A 247 -25.75 -6.11 -8.35
N THR A 248 -25.33 -5.23 -7.44
CA THR A 248 -24.00 -5.26 -6.82
C THR A 248 -23.92 -6.14 -5.56
N ARG A 249 -25.05 -6.44 -4.91
CA ARG A 249 -25.13 -7.36 -3.77
C ARG A 249 -24.73 -8.80 -4.13
N PHE A 250 -24.78 -9.19 -5.40
CA PHE A 250 -24.68 -10.60 -5.81
C PHE A 250 -23.32 -11.05 -6.37
N VAL A 251 -22.37 -10.14 -6.62
CA VAL A 251 -21.15 -10.52 -7.37
C VAL A 251 -19.89 -9.95 -6.73
N THR A 252 -19.25 -10.79 -5.90
CA THR A 252 -17.84 -10.60 -5.54
C THR A 252 -17.02 -11.18 -6.68
N ASP A 253 -16.31 -10.35 -7.42
CA ASP A 253 -15.43 -10.83 -8.47
C ASP A 253 -14.11 -11.27 -7.86
N LYS A 254 -13.65 -12.42 -8.33
CA LYS A 254 -12.37 -13.03 -7.97
C LYS A 254 -11.47 -12.96 -9.21
N SER A 255 -10.35 -12.26 -9.10
CA SER A 255 -9.39 -12.08 -10.20
C SER A 255 -7.98 -12.42 -9.73
N LEU A 256 -7.27 -13.25 -10.50
CA LEU A 256 -5.84 -13.47 -10.31
C LEU A 256 -5.10 -12.55 -11.28
N GLN A 257 -4.27 -11.66 -10.74
CA GLN A 257 -3.68 -10.58 -11.51
C GLN A 257 -2.35 -10.10 -10.92
N PRO A 258 -1.41 -9.59 -11.75
CA PRO A 258 -0.26 -8.86 -11.21
C PRO A 258 -0.76 -7.61 -10.48
N LEU A 259 -0.26 -7.37 -9.27
CA LEU A 259 -0.73 -6.26 -8.42
C LEU A 259 0.45 -5.63 -7.68
N ASP A 260 0.69 -4.35 -7.92
CA ASP A 260 1.71 -3.54 -7.26
C ASP A 260 1.19 -2.13 -6.91
N TRP A 261 1.97 -1.32 -6.19
CA TRP A 261 1.68 0.10 -5.93
C TRP A 261 1.86 0.99 -7.16
#